data_AF-A0AAV7VVX5-F1
#
_entry.id   AF-A0AAV7VVX5-F1
#
_cell.length_a   1.000
_cell.length_b   1.000
_cell.length_c   1.000
_cell.angle_alpha   90.00
_cell.angle_beta   90.00
_cell.angle_gamma   90.00
#
_symmetry.space_group_name_H-M   'P 1'
#
loop_
_entity.id
_entity.type
_entity.pdbx_description
1 polymer ?
#
loop_
_entity_poly.entity_id
_entity_poly.type
_entity_poly.pdbx_seq_one_letter_code
_entity_poly.pdbx_strand_id
1 'polypeptide(L)'
;MICHLQEKCQEQNRDLYTTFVDLIKSFDTISHEGLWRIMEKFGCPRKFISMVHQFHNGTLDRVLDDGDSSNAFPVTNGVKQDCVLAPTLFSMMFSAMLSDAFLDDEETSIKVRYRTDGRLFNPQKLQAKTKVEDDSMCDFLFADDCTLNAAAEAHVQ
;
A
#
# COMPACT_ATOMS: atom_id res chain seq x y z
N MET A 1 -7.54 -10.25 5.54
CA MET A 1 -7.73 -8.90 6.11
C MET A 1 -9.06 -8.31 5.67
N ILE A 2 -9.33 -8.20 4.36
CA ILE A 2 -10.60 -7.67 3.82
C ILE A 2 -11.83 -8.47 4.30
N CYS A 3 -11.79 -9.80 4.32
CA CYS A 3 -12.90 -10.60 4.86
C CYS A 3 -13.21 -10.28 6.33
N HIS A 4 -12.17 -10.03 7.14
CA HIS A 4 -12.38 -9.62 8.54
C HIS A 4 -12.98 -8.22 8.63
N LEU A 5 -12.59 -7.29 7.76
CA LEU A 5 -13.21 -5.96 7.70
C LEU A 5 -14.69 -6.07 7.30
N GLN A 6 -15.00 -6.88 6.29
CA GLN A 6 -16.35 -7.12 5.83
C GLN A 6 -17.24 -7.72 6.92
N GLU A 7 -16.76 -8.75 7.62
CA GLU A 7 -17.44 -9.33 8.77
C GLU A 7 -17.71 -8.27 9.85
N LYS A 8 -16.73 -7.38 10.12
CA LYS A 8 -16.88 -6.30 11.10
C LYS A 8 -17.90 -5.25 10.71
N CYS A 9 -17.94 -4.85 9.44
CA CYS A 9 -18.93 -3.89 8.94
C CYS A 9 -20.34 -4.49 8.99
N GLN A 10 -20.50 -5.76 8.61
CA GLN A 10 -21.77 -6.49 8.72
C GLN A 10 -22.26 -6.59 10.18
N GLU A 11 -21.38 -6.94 11.12
CA GLU A 11 -21.72 -7.00 12.56
C GLU A 11 -22.15 -5.65 13.13
N GLN A 12 -21.58 -4.55 12.63
CA GLN A 12 -21.85 -3.19 13.11
C GLN A 12 -22.95 -2.49 12.31
N ASN A 13 -23.58 -3.19 11.35
CA ASN A 13 -24.59 -2.65 10.44
C ASN A 13 -24.11 -1.35 9.77
N ARG A 14 -22.88 -1.40 9.24
CA ARG A 14 -22.24 -0.32 8.50
C ARG A 14 -22.08 -0.72 7.05
N ASP A 15 -22.33 0.24 6.16
CA ASP A 15 -22.04 0.07 4.76
C ASP A 15 -20.53 0.04 4.53
N LEU A 16 -20.11 -0.82 3.60
CA LEU A 16 -18.72 -1.03 3.20
C LEU A 16 -18.69 -1.05 1.68
N TYR A 17 -18.02 -0.08 1.10
CA TYR A 17 -17.71 -0.02 -0.33
C TYR A 17 -16.22 -0.26 -0.50
N THR A 18 -15.86 -1.19 -1.38
CA THR A 18 -14.48 -1.61 -1.58
C THR A 18 -14.15 -1.65 -3.06
N THR A 19 -13.11 -0.93 -3.48
CA THR A 19 -12.54 -1.02 -4.84
C THR A 19 -11.16 -1.66 -4.77
N PHE A 20 -10.97 -2.67 -5.62
CA PHE A 20 -9.69 -3.29 -5.86
C PHE A 20 -9.00 -2.56 -7.02
N VAL A 21 -7.80 -2.06 -6.76
CA VAL A 21 -6.96 -1.41 -7.77
C VAL A 21 -5.75 -2.30 -8.00
N ASP A 22 -5.68 -2.85 -9.21
CA ASP A 22 -4.50 -3.56 -9.72
C ASP A 22 -3.63 -2.57 -10.49
N LEU A 23 -2.38 -2.41 -10.07
CA LEU A 23 -1.44 -1.47 -10.67
C LEU A 23 -0.58 -2.21 -11.70
N ILE A 24 -1.04 -2.17 -12.95
CA ILE A 24 -0.36 -2.81 -14.09
C ILE A 24 1.10 -2.34 -14.16
N LYS A 25 2.05 -3.29 -14.03
CA LYS A 25 3.50 -3.06 -14.13
C LYS A 25 4.01 -1.98 -13.16
N SER A 26 3.44 -1.95 -11.97
CA SER A 26 3.77 -0.99 -10.91
C SER A 26 5.26 -0.94 -10.58
N PHE A 27 5.95 -2.09 -10.59
CA PHE A 27 7.38 -2.16 -10.36
C PHE A 27 8.23 -1.56 -11.46
N ASP A 28 7.78 -1.54 -12.72
CA ASP A 28 8.55 -1.03 -13.86
C ASP A 28 8.43 0.49 -14.03
N THR A 29 7.43 1.10 -13.36
CA THR A 29 7.06 2.52 -13.55
C THR A 29 7.55 3.45 -12.44
N ILE A 30 8.13 2.91 -11.37
CA ILE A 30 8.60 3.70 -10.22
C ILE A 30 9.73 4.64 -10.64
N SER A 31 9.53 5.96 -10.49
CA SER A 31 10.61 6.93 -10.62
C SER A 31 11.62 6.77 -9.48
N HIS A 32 12.89 6.56 -9.81
CA HIS A 32 13.97 6.51 -8.83
C HIS A 32 14.04 7.81 -8.01
N GLU A 33 14.00 8.97 -8.67
CA GLU A 33 14.06 10.26 -8.00
C GLU A 33 12.90 10.46 -7.01
N GLY A 34 11.68 10.08 -7.41
CA GLY A 34 10.52 10.09 -6.54
C GLY A 34 10.69 9.19 -5.33
N LEU A 35 11.19 7.97 -5.54
CA LEU A 35 11.43 6.99 -4.48
C LEU A 35 12.42 7.52 -3.43
N TRP A 36 13.53 8.15 -3.85
CA TRP A 36 14.51 8.72 -2.92
C TRP A 36 13.89 9.78 -2.00
N ARG A 37 13.11 10.70 -2.59
CA ARG A 37 12.42 11.76 -1.84
C ARG A 37 11.41 11.20 -0.86
N ILE A 38 10.68 10.16 -1.26
CA ILE A 38 9.69 9.53 -0.39
C ILE A 38 10.38 8.80 0.77
N MET A 39 11.46 8.06 0.51
CA MET A 39 12.24 7.42 1.58
C MET A 39 12.77 8.45 2.60
N GLU A 40 13.22 9.62 2.14
CA GLU A 40 13.62 10.72 3.03
C GLU A 40 12.44 11.23 3.87
N LYS A 41 11.26 11.42 3.28
CA LYS A 41 10.04 11.83 4.00
C LYS A 41 9.60 10.82 5.06
N PHE A 42 9.75 9.52 4.78
CA PHE A 42 9.48 8.45 5.76
C PHE A 42 10.56 8.35 6.86
N GLY A 43 11.62 9.16 6.81
CA GLY A 43 12.66 9.19 7.83
C GLY A 43 13.70 8.07 7.71
N CYS A 44 13.82 7.46 6.52
CA CYS A 44 14.86 6.45 6.30
C CYS A 44 16.27 7.06 6.48
N PRO A 45 17.20 6.36 7.16
CA PRO A 45 18.55 6.86 7.33
C PRO A 45 19.23 7.11 5.97
N ARG A 46 19.93 8.25 5.82
CA ARG A 46 20.64 8.60 4.57
C ARG A 46 21.58 7.50 4.07
N LYS A 47 22.22 6.76 4.99
CA LYS A 47 23.06 5.61 4.64
C LYS A 47 22.26 4.50 3.96
N PHE A 48 21.05 4.21 4.44
CA PHE A 48 20.15 3.23 3.83
C PHE A 48 19.72 3.68 2.43
N ILE A 49 19.27 4.92 2.30
CA ILE A 49 18.89 5.50 0.99
C ILE A 49 20.05 5.44 0.01
N SER A 50 21.27 5.77 0.44
CA SER A 50 22.46 5.67 -0.40
C SER A 50 22.77 4.24 -0.87
N MET A 51 22.55 3.23 -0.01
CA MET A 51 22.68 1.83 -0.41
C MET A 51 21.65 1.44 -1.48
N VAL A 52 20.37 1.80 -1.28
CA VAL A 52 19.32 1.52 -2.28
C VAL A 52 19.60 2.25 -3.59
N HIS A 53 20.07 3.50 -3.54
CA HIS A 53 20.49 4.25 -4.71
C HIS A 53 21.61 3.54 -5.49
N GLN A 54 22.59 2.95 -4.80
CA GLN A 54 23.66 2.18 -5.45
C GLN A 54 23.16 0.89 -6.09
N PHE A 55 22.11 0.27 -5.57
CA PHE A 55 21.49 -0.90 -6.20
C PHE A 55 20.78 -0.61 -7.52
N HIS A 56 20.45 0.65 -7.80
CA HIS A 56 19.71 1.04 -9.01
C HIS A 56 20.56 1.88 -9.98
N ASN A 57 21.61 2.53 -9.49
CA ASN A 57 22.49 3.35 -10.30
C ASN A 57 23.30 2.55 -11.33
N GLY A 58 23.34 3.02 -12.58
CA GLY A 58 24.13 2.41 -13.64
C GLY A 58 23.66 1.03 -14.09
N THR A 59 22.44 0.64 -13.72
CA THR A 59 21.85 -0.64 -14.14
C THR A 59 21.61 -0.61 -15.65
N LEU A 60 22.15 -1.61 -16.34
CA LEU A 60 21.91 -1.84 -17.77
C LEU A 60 21.19 -3.17 -17.94
N ASP A 61 20.10 -3.16 -18.69
CA ASP A 61 19.34 -4.37 -19.03
C ASP A 61 19.54 -4.74 -20.50
N ARG A 62 19.24 -6.00 -20.81
CA ARG A 62 19.21 -6.56 -22.15
C ARG A 62 17.97 -7.42 -22.29
N VAL A 63 17.35 -7.37 -23.47
CA VAL A 63 16.29 -8.30 -23.84
C VAL A 63 16.94 -9.54 -24.45
N LEU A 64 16.55 -10.73 -23.99
CA LEU A 64 16.89 -12.00 -24.61
C LEU A 64 15.64 -12.51 -25.32
N ASP A 65 15.72 -12.73 -26.62
CA ASP A 65 14.62 -13.27 -27.43
C ASP A 65 15.17 -14.39 -28.33
N ASP A 66 14.59 -15.58 -28.21
CA ASP A 66 14.98 -16.80 -28.95
C ASP A 66 16.51 -17.08 -29.02
N GLY A 67 17.25 -16.72 -27.98
CA GLY A 67 18.71 -16.91 -27.90
C GLY A 67 19.55 -15.73 -28.39
N ASP A 68 18.94 -14.73 -29.02
CA ASP A 68 19.58 -13.48 -29.41
C ASP A 68 19.42 -12.41 -28.33
N SER A 69 20.52 -11.72 -28.01
CA SER A 69 20.51 -10.65 -27.00
C SER A 69 20.52 -9.27 -27.64
N SER A 70 19.67 -8.36 -27.15
CA SER A 70 19.72 -6.95 -27.52
C SER A 70 21.01 -6.27 -27.05
N ASN A 71 21.29 -5.09 -27.60
CA ASN A 71 22.24 -4.18 -26.99
C ASN A 71 21.81 -3.81 -25.56
N ALA A 72 22.79 -3.53 -24.70
CA ALA A 72 22.54 -3.06 -23.35
C ALA A 72 21.92 -1.65 -23.39
N PHE A 73 20.85 -1.44 -22.62
CA PHE A 73 20.21 -0.14 -22.47
C PHE A 73 20.06 0.20 -20.98
N PRO A 74 20.11 1.50 -20.61
CA PRO A 74 20.02 1.90 -19.22
C PRO A 74 18.61 1.73 -18.66
N VAL A 75 18.52 1.21 -17.44
CA VAL A 75 17.28 1.15 -16.66
C VAL A 75 17.10 2.48 -15.95
N THR A 76 16.13 3.27 -16.42
CA THR A 76 15.87 4.62 -15.89
C THR A 76 14.70 4.67 -14.91
N ASN A 77 13.85 3.64 -14.90
CA ASN A 77 12.70 3.52 -14.03
C ASN A 77 12.55 2.09 -13.55
N GLY A 78 11.79 1.97 -12.47
CA GLY A 78 11.39 0.71 -11.90
C GLY A 78 12.43 0.06 -11.01
N VAL A 79 12.00 -0.96 -10.30
CA VAL A 79 12.83 -1.76 -9.40
C VAL A 79 13.02 -3.14 -10.02
N LYS A 80 14.23 -3.68 -9.90
CA LYS A 80 14.55 -4.99 -10.48
C LYS A 80 13.62 -6.08 -9.92
N GLN A 81 13.00 -6.85 -10.80
CA GLN A 81 12.24 -8.04 -10.43
C GLN A 81 13.14 -9.01 -9.63
N ASP A 82 12.59 -9.72 -8.65
CA ASP A 82 13.30 -10.53 -7.65
C ASP A 82 14.16 -9.75 -6.63
N CYS A 83 14.07 -8.42 -6.62
CA CYS A 83 14.62 -7.63 -5.52
C CYS A 83 13.73 -7.80 -4.27
N VAL A 84 14.29 -8.33 -3.18
CA VAL A 84 13.58 -8.49 -1.91
C VAL A 84 13.04 -7.15 -1.36
N LEU A 85 13.69 -6.03 -1.72
CA LEU A 85 13.27 -4.69 -1.32
C LEU A 85 12.19 -4.08 -2.23
N ALA A 86 11.97 -4.61 -3.43
CA ALA A 86 11.03 -4.03 -4.40
C ALA A 86 9.60 -3.89 -3.82
N PRO A 87 9.00 -4.91 -3.19
CA PRO A 87 7.65 -4.78 -2.61
C PRO A 87 7.59 -3.69 -1.54
N THR A 88 8.58 -3.61 -0.65
CA THR A 88 8.62 -2.62 0.43
C THR A 88 8.79 -1.20 -0.11
N LEU A 89 9.69 -1.00 -1.06
CA LEU A 89 9.92 0.30 -1.71
C LEU A 89 8.67 0.76 -2.46
N PHE A 90 7.99 -0.16 -3.13
CA PHE A 90 6.73 0.12 -3.79
C PHE A 90 5.64 0.52 -2.79
N SER A 91 5.43 -0.25 -1.71
CA SER A 91 4.44 0.09 -0.69
C SER A 91 4.70 1.44 -0.03
N MET A 92 5.96 1.82 0.21
CA MET A 92 6.31 3.16 0.71
C MET A 92 5.92 4.26 -0.29
N MET A 93 6.28 4.07 -1.56
CA MET A 93 5.95 5.01 -2.64
C MET A 93 4.45 5.21 -2.75
N PHE A 94 3.72 4.10 -2.82
CA PHE A 94 2.28 4.10 -3.00
C PHE A 94 1.53 4.64 -1.76
N SER A 95 1.98 4.31 -0.55
CA SER A 95 1.45 4.90 0.69
C SER A 95 1.61 6.42 0.72
N ALA A 96 2.75 6.96 0.24
CA ALA A 96 2.92 8.41 0.12
C ALA A 96 1.98 9.02 -0.92
N MET A 97 1.75 8.35 -2.05
CA MET A 97 0.79 8.81 -3.07
C MET A 97 -0.64 8.81 -2.53
N LEU A 98 -1.08 7.74 -1.86
CA LEU A 98 -2.40 7.68 -1.25
C LEU A 98 -2.55 8.72 -0.15
N SER A 99 -1.55 8.87 0.71
CA SER A 99 -1.57 9.92 1.72
C SER A 99 -1.81 11.27 1.08
N ASP A 100 -1.01 11.65 0.07
CA ASP A 100 -1.15 12.92 -0.66
C ASP A 100 -2.52 13.07 -1.36
N ALA A 101 -3.04 11.99 -1.95
CA ALA A 101 -4.33 11.99 -2.64
C ALA A 101 -5.54 12.08 -1.69
N PHE A 102 -5.43 11.54 -0.48
CA PHE A 102 -6.52 11.42 0.51
C PHE A 102 -6.30 12.28 1.77
N LEU A 103 -5.39 13.27 1.72
CA LEU A 103 -4.84 14.01 2.87
C LEU A 103 -5.85 14.68 3.81
N ASP A 104 -7.13 14.82 3.42
CA ASP A 104 -8.13 15.62 4.15
C ASP A 104 -9.50 14.94 4.36
N ASP A 105 -9.66 13.67 4.01
CA ASP A 105 -10.98 13.06 3.97
C ASP A 105 -11.22 12.01 5.07
N GLU A 106 -11.59 12.49 6.26
CA GLU A 106 -12.11 11.61 7.32
C GLU A 106 -13.41 10.90 6.89
N GLU A 107 -14.12 11.42 5.88
CA GLU A 107 -15.40 10.93 5.37
C GLU A 107 -15.25 9.71 4.46
N THR A 108 -14.09 9.52 3.83
CA THR A 108 -13.73 8.29 3.10
C THR A 108 -13.38 7.15 4.05
N SER A 109 -12.92 7.40 5.27
CA SER A 109 -12.40 6.34 6.15
C SER A 109 -13.49 5.43 6.73
N ILE A 110 -13.22 4.12 6.79
CA ILE A 110 -14.09 3.18 7.50
C ILE A 110 -13.65 3.07 8.94
N LYS A 111 -14.48 3.59 9.84
CA LYS A 111 -14.29 3.47 11.28
C LYS A 111 -14.71 2.06 11.72
N VAL A 112 -13.83 1.32 12.39
CA VAL A 112 -14.08 -0.02 12.92
C VAL A 112 -13.77 -0.05 14.40
N ARG A 113 -14.74 -0.54 15.19
CA ARG A 113 -14.54 -0.82 16.60
C ARG A 113 -14.15 -2.28 16.83
N TYR A 114 -13.10 -2.53 17.61
CA TYR A 114 -12.64 -3.87 17.96
C TYR A 114 -12.21 -3.99 19.43
N ARG A 115 -11.95 -5.23 19.88
CA ARG A 115 -11.46 -5.53 21.24
C ARG A 115 -10.23 -6.42 21.17
N THR A 116 -9.27 -6.17 22.05
CA THR A 116 -7.99 -6.90 22.12
C THR A 116 -8.05 -8.20 22.95
N ASP A 117 -9.20 -8.57 23.53
CA ASP A 117 -9.32 -9.70 24.47
C ASP A 117 -9.69 -11.07 23.85
N GLY A 118 -9.35 -11.28 22.57
CA GLY A 118 -9.27 -12.62 21.97
C GLY A 118 -10.61 -13.32 21.68
N ARG A 119 -11.75 -12.68 21.90
CA ARG A 119 -13.07 -13.15 21.43
C ARG A 119 -13.71 -12.07 20.57
N LEU A 120 -13.43 -12.18 19.27
CA LEU A 120 -13.73 -11.18 18.25
C LEU A 120 -15.22 -10.96 17.95
N PHE A 121 -16.11 -11.91 18.27
CA PHE A 121 -17.45 -11.97 17.68
C PHE A 121 -18.59 -11.84 18.71
N ASN A 122 -18.76 -10.66 19.32
CA ASN A 122 -20.01 -10.32 20.02
C ASN A 122 -20.31 -8.80 20.00
N PRO A 123 -21.27 -8.34 19.18
CA PRO A 123 -21.64 -6.92 19.06
C PRO A 123 -22.08 -6.28 20.38
N GLN A 124 -22.71 -7.04 21.29
CA GLN A 124 -23.14 -6.54 22.60
C GLN A 124 -21.94 -6.16 23.49
N LYS A 125 -20.77 -6.77 23.26
CA LYS A 125 -19.53 -6.47 24.00
C LYS A 125 -18.76 -5.27 23.45
N LEU A 126 -19.10 -4.78 22.25
CA LEU A 126 -18.57 -3.52 21.71
C LEU A 126 -19.18 -2.29 22.41
N GLN A 127 -20.26 -2.47 23.19
CA GLN A 127 -20.83 -1.43 24.04
C GLN A 127 -20.15 -1.34 25.42
N ALA A 128 -19.24 -2.25 25.75
CA ALA A 128 -18.55 -2.26 27.04
C ALA A 128 -17.47 -1.16 27.10
N LYS A 129 -17.36 -0.46 28.23
CA LYS A 129 -16.46 0.71 28.39
C LYS A 129 -14.96 0.38 28.44
N THR A 130 -14.56 -0.88 28.50
CA THR A 130 -13.16 -1.29 28.71
C THR A 130 -12.67 -2.21 27.60
N LYS A 131 -11.40 -2.06 27.18
CA LYS A 131 -10.69 -2.87 26.16
C LYS A 131 -11.29 -2.78 24.75
N VAL A 132 -11.94 -1.67 24.44
CA VAL A 132 -12.47 -1.35 23.12
C VAL A 132 -11.56 -0.31 22.50
N GLU A 133 -11.13 -0.57 21.28
CA GLU A 133 -10.32 0.32 20.46
C GLU A 133 -11.10 0.65 19.18
N ASP A 134 -11.01 1.90 18.74
CA ASP A 134 -11.58 2.37 17.49
C ASP A 134 -10.40 2.63 16.54
N ASP A 135 -10.51 2.18 15.29
CA ASP A 135 -9.53 2.41 14.23
C ASP A 135 -10.23 2.88 12.97
N SER A 136 -9.52 3.61 12.12
CA SER A 136 -10.04 4.13 10.85
C SER A 136 -9.16 3.62 9.72
N MET A 137 -9.77 2.92 8.78
CA MET A 137 -9.06 2.27 7.67
C MET A 137 -9.58 2.83 6.34
N CYS A 138 -8.68 3.36 5.52
CA CYS A 138 -9.00 3.85 4.17
C CYS A 138 -8.46 2.91 3.09
N ASP A 139 -7.29 2.32 3.33
CA ASP A 139 -6.54 1.56 2.35
C ASP A 139 -5.93 0.29 2.95
N PHE A 140 -5.80 -0.74 2.12
CA PHE A 140 -4.93 -1.87 2.37
C PHE A 140 -3.97 -2.03 1.21
N LEU A 141 -2.67 -2.01 1.52
CA LEU A 141 -1.61 -2.16 0.53
C LEU A 141 -1.13 -3.61 0.49
N PHE A 142 -1.12 -4.20 -0.69
CA PHE A 142 -0.65 -5.56 -0.94
C PHE A 142 0.27 -5.60 -2.15
N ALA A 143 1.57 -5.38 -1.97
CA ALA A 143 2.54 -5.37 -3.07
C ALA A 143 2.01 -4.56 -4.27
N ASP A 144 1.69 -5.20 -5.39
CA ASP A 144 1.15 -4.62 -6.63
C ASP A 144 -0.36 -4.30 -6.63
N ASP A 145 -1.11 -4.82 -5.67
CA ASP A 145 -2.53 -4.56 -5.49
C ASP A 145 -2.79 -3.60 -4.32
N CYS A 146 -3.85 -2.81 -4.43
CA CYS A 146 -4.42 -2.14 -3.27
C CYS A 146 -5.92 -2.24 -3.22
N THR A 147 -6.44 -2.04 -2.01
CA THR A 147 -7.87 -2.03 -1.74
C THR A 147 -8.21 -0.72 -1.08
N LEU A 148 -9.04 0.09 -1.73
CA LEU A 148 -9.59 1.32 -1.19
C LEU A 148 -10.96 1.02 -0.61
N ASN A 149 -11.21 1.48 0.61
CA ASN A 149 -12.46 1.24 1.32
C ASN A 149 -13.10 2.57 1.69
N ALA A 150 -14.42 2.67 1.52
CA ALA A 150 -15.18 3.82 2.01
C ALA A 150 -16.53 3.45 2.63
N ALA A 151 -17.02 4.38 3.45
CA ALA A 151 -18.33 4.30 4.10
C ALA A 151 -19.48 4.74 3.18
N ALA A 152 -19.20 5.37 2.03
CA ALA A 152 -20.18 5.84 1.06
C ALA A 152 -19.76 5.52 -0.38
N GLU A 153 -20.72 5.19 -1.24
CA GLU A 153 -20.49 4.81 -2.65
C GLU A 153 -19.82 5.93 -3.46
N ALA A 154 -20.20 7.19 -3.20
CA ALA A 154 -19.69 8.36 -3.92
C ALA A 154 -18.19 8.60 -3.73
N HIS A 155 -17.57 7.96 -2.74
CA HIS A 155 -16.18 8.15 -2.37
C HIS A 155 -15.23 7.12 -3.00
N VAL A 156 -15.79 6.16 -3.75
CA VAL A 156 -15.07 5.02 -4.33
C VAL A 156 -15.00 5.10 -5.86
N GLN A 157 -15.64 6.13 -6.45
CA GLN A 157 -15.95 6.24 -7.88
C GLN A 157 -15.08 7.27 -8.61
#